data_AF-A0A2I8DJN7-F1
#
_entry.id   AF-A0A2I8DJN7-F1
#
_cell.length_a   1.000
_cell.length_b   1.000
_cell.length_c   1.000
_cell.angle_alpha   90.00
_cell.angle_beta   90.00
_cell.angle_gamma   90.00
#
_symmetry.space_group_name_H-M   'P 1'
#
loop_
_entity.id
_entity.type
_entity.pdbx_description
1 polymer ?
#
loop_
_entity_poly.entity_id
_entity_poly.type
_entity_poly.pdbx_seq_one_letter_code
_entity_poly.pdbx_strand_id
1 'polypeptide(L)'
;MRHNLIPGHNVDRIDVAAGLRELSAAGFADPYTTEVIEHALMRWMRGEEEQAERGATDRSFYGIDITSWRRVLAAARAAAEHAAQQGEGSAA
;
A
#
# COMPACT_ATOMS: atom_id res chain seq x y z
N MET A 1 1.71 -18.82 -17.87
CA MET A 1 1.47 -17.35 -17.91
C MET A 1 0.21 -17.06 -17.11
N ARG A 2 0.26 -16.14 -16.14
CA ARG A 2 -0.96 -15.72 -15.41
C ARG A 2 -1.86 -14.96 -16.39
N HIS A 3 -3.12 -15.37 -16.52
CA HIS A 3 -4.05 -14.85 -17.54
C HIS A 3 -4.54 -13.40 -17.28
N ASN A 4 -4.18 -12.79 -16.14
CA ASN A 4 -4.65 -11.47 -15.72
C ASN A 4 -3.53 -10.41 -15.63
N LEU A 5 -2.45 -10.58 -16.39
CA LEU A 5 -1.35 -9.60 -16.43
C LEU A 5 -1.69 -8.47 -17.41
N ILE A 6 -2.04 -7.30 -16.87
CA ILE A 6 -2.27 -6.07 -17.63
C ILE A 6 -1.00 -5.20 -17.49
N PRO A 7 -0.36 -4.76 -18.60
CA PRO A 7 0.78 -3.85 -18.52
C PRO A 7 0.40 -2.57 -17.75
N GLY A 8 1.25 -2.17 -16.80
CA GLY A 8 0.97 -0.99 -15.95
C GLY A 8 -0.11 -1.22 -14.88
N HIS A 9 -0.32 -2.47 -14.45
CA HIS A 9 -1.13 -2.79 -13.28
C HIS A 9 -0.36 -3.73 -12.37
N ASN A 10 -0.29 -3.41 -11.07
CA ASN A 10 0.39 -4.29 -10.15
C ASN A 10 -0.47 -5.53 -9.89
N VAL A 11 0.18 -6.69 -9.86
CA VAL A 11 -0.50 -7.96 -9.55
C VAL A 11 -0.73 -8.10 -8.05
N ASP A 12 0.06 -7.37 -7.25
CA ASP A 12 -0.07 -7.31 -5.80
C ASP A 12 -1.34 -6.52 -5.42
N ARG A 13 -2.22 -7.18 -4.65
CA ARG A 13 -3.41 -6.53 -4.09
C ARG A 13 -2.99 -5.66 -2.91
N ILE A 14 -3.59 -4.48 -2.80
CA ILE A 14 -3.29 -3.50 -1.76
C ILE A 14 -4.60 -3.11 -1.05
N ASP A 15 -4.63 -3.25 0.27
CA ASP A 15 -5.65 -2.66 1.13
C ASP A 15 -5.13 -1.34 1.68
N VAL A 16 -5.56 -0.24 1.07
CA VAL A 16 -5.15 1.12 1.44
C VAL A 16 -5.51 1.43 2.89
N ALA A 17 -6.72 1.05 3.33
CA ALA A 17 -7.18 1.32 4.68
C ALA A 17 -6.34 0.58 5.73
N ALA A 18 -5.90 -0.64 5.44
CA ALA A 18 -4.96 -1.37 6.29
C ALA A 18 -3.60 -0.68 6.37
N GLY A 19 -3.08 -0.19 5.24
CA GLY A 19 -1.85 0.60 5.22
C GLY A 19 -1.96 1.87 6.07
N LEU A 20 -3.07 2.61 5.97
CA LEU A 20 -3.27 3.83 6.77
C LEU A 20 -3.46 3.55 8.27
N ARG A 21 -4.07 2.42 8.64
CA ARG A 21 -4.10 1.98 10.05
C ARG A 21 -2.69 1.71 10.57
N GLU A 22 -1.84 1.07 9.77
CA GLU A 22 -0.44 0.82 10.14
C GLU A 22 0.38 2.11 10.24
N LEU A 23 0.13 3.07 9.34
CA LEU A 23 0.74 4.40 9.37
C LEU A 23 0.43 5.12 10.69
N SER A 24 -0.85 5.11 11.09
CA SER A 24 -1.28 5.67 12.37
C SER A 24 -0.66 4.93 13.56
N ALA A 25 -0.60 3.59 13.52
CA ALA A 25 0.03 2.77 14.57
C ALA A 25 1.56 2.97 14.66
N ALA A 26 2.22 3.38 13.56
CA ALA A 26 3.62 3.77 13.54
C ALA A 26 3.86 5.19 14.09
N GLY A 27 2.80 5.92 14.46
CA GLY A 27 2.88 7.23 15.10
C GLY A 27 2.73 8.41 14.15
N PHE A 28 2.41 8.17 12.87
CA PHE A 28 2.16 9.24 11.89
C PHE A 28 0.67 9.58 11.88
N ALA A 29 0.30 10.68 12.54
CA ALA A 29 -1.08 11.16 12.63
C ALA A 29 -1.32 12.48 11.88
N ASP A 30 -0.28 13.02 11.24
CA ASP A 30 -0.38 14.24 10.45
C ASP A 30 -1.26 14.02 9.20
N PRO A 31 -2.27 14.87 8.94
CA PRO A 31 -3.16 14.70 7.80
C PRO A 31 -2.44 14.73 6.45
N TYR A 32 -1.42 15.57 6.28
CA TYR A 32 -0.68 15.66 5.01
C TYR A 32 0.14 14.40 4.75
N THR A 33 0.79 13.88 5.80
CA THR A 33 1.48 12.58 5.74
C THR A 33 0.49 11.46 5.36
N THR A 34 -0.72 11.49 5.91
CA THR A 34 -1.76 10.50 5.58
C THR A 34 -2.14 10.56 4.10
N GLU A 35 -2.40 11.74 3.56
CA GLU A 35 -2.73 11.94 2.14
C GLU A 35 -1.59 11.50 1.20
N VAL A 36 -0.34 11.83 1.55
CA VAL A 36 0.85 11.45 0.76
C VAL A 36 0.99 9.94 0.69
N ILE A 37 0.81 9.25 1.82
CA ILE A 37 0.93 7.80 1.90
C ILE A 37 -0.25 7.09 1.23
N GLU A 38 -1.47 7.60 1.39
CA GLU A 38 -2.64 7.12 0.65
C GLU A 38 -2.39 7.18 -0.87
N HIS A 39 -1.92 8.34 -1.34
CA HIS A 39 -1.61 8.53 -2.76
C HIS A 39 -0.45 7.65 -3.24
N ALA A 40 0.56 7.40 -2.41
CA ALA A 40 1.63 6.47 -2.71
C ALA A 40 1.13 5.02 -2.84
N LEU A 41 0.26 4.56 -1.93
CA LEU A 41 -0.36 3.22 -2.01
C LEU A 41 -1.22 3.08 -3.27
N MET A 42 -1.97 4.12 -3.65
CA MET A 42 -2.74 4.13 -4.90
C MET A 42 -1.84 4.10 -6.16
N ARG A 43 -0.67 4.74 -6.11
CA ARG A 43 0.35 4.62 -7.18
C ARG A 43 0.94 3.22 -7.26
N TRP A 44 1.25 2.63 -6.11
CA TRP A 44 1.77 1.25 -6.04
C TRP A 44 0.80 0.25 -6.69
N MET A 45 -0.49 0.37 -6.39
CA MET A 45 -1.54 -0.48 -6.97
C MET A 45 -1.62 -0.37 -8.51
N ARG A 46 -1.23 0.78 -9.08
CA ARG A 46 -1.13 1.00 -10.53
C ARG A 46 0.21 0.55 -11.12
N GLY A 47 1.05 -0.14 -10.36
CA GLY A 47 2.36 -0.61 -10.82
C GLY A 47 3.42 0.49 -10.92
N GLU A 48 3.18 1.67 -10.34
CA GLU A 48 4.13 2.77 -10.29
C GLU A 48 5.02 2.67 -9.02
N GLU A 49 5.65 1.51 -8.78
CA GLU A 49 6.33 1.17 -7.52
C GLU A 49 7.45 2.16 -7.15
N GLU A 50 8.34 2.48 -8.10
CA GLU A 50 9.47 3.38 -7.86
C GLU A 50 8.98 4.79 -7.49
N GLN A 51 7.95 5.29 -8.17
CA GLN A 51 7.39 6.62 -7.92
C GLN A 51 6.57 6.66 -6.63
N ALA A 52 5.91 5.55 -6.28
CA ALA A 52 5.22 5.38 -5.01
C ALA A 52 6.22 5.42 -3.83
N GLU A 53 7.29 4.64 -3.87
CA GLU A 53 8.31 4.63 -2.82
C GLU A 53 9.03 5.99 -2.71
N ARG A 54 9.42 6.58 -3.84
CA ARG A 54 10.06 7.89 -3.86
C ARG A 54 9.15 8.96 -3.28
N GLY A 55 7.87 8.98 -3.66
CA GLY A 55 6.88 9.91 -3.11
C GLY A 55 6.62 9.70 -1.62
N ALA A 56 6.50 8.45 -1.19
CA ALA A 56 6.25 8.11 0.21
C ALA A 56 7.41 8.46 1.14
N THR A 57 8.64 8.47 0.62
CA THR A 57 9.86 8.71 1.40
C THR A 57 10.44 10.11 1.27
N ASP A 58 9.84 10.97 0.43
CA ASP A 58 10.28 12.35 0.26
C ASP A 58 9.91 13.20 1.48
N ARG A 59 10.88 13.37 2.39
CA ARG A 59 10.72 14.17 3.62
C ARG A 59 10.42 15.65 3.35
N SER A 60 10.73 16.19 2.16
CA SER A 60 10.40 17.57 1.80
C SER A 60 8.91 17.76 1.51
N PHE A 61 8.18 16.66 1.33
CA PHE A 61 6.76 16.64 1.01
C PHE A 61 5.99 15.69 1.95
N TYR A 62 6.21 15.82 3.26
CA TYR A 62 5.51 15.06 4.31
C TYR A 62 5.69 13.52 4.23
N GLY A 63 6.74 13.05 3.56
CA GLY A 63 7.07 11.62 3.51
C GLY A 63 7.56 11.05 4.85
N ILE A 64 7.51 9.72 4.95
CA ILE A 64 7.98 8.92 6.09
C ILE A 64 9.35 8.29 5.79
N ASP A 65 9.99 7.66 6.78
CA ASP A 65 11.23 6.91 6.49
C ASP A 65 10.92 5.62 5.73
N ILE A 66 11.94 5.11 5.03
CA ILE A 66 11.83 3.89 4.24
C ILE A 66 11.37 2.67 5.03
N THR A 67 11.72 2.57 6.32
CA THR A 67 11.32 1.43 7.16
C THR A 67 9.83 1.50 7.48
N SER A 68 9.35 2.68 7.88
CA SER A 68 7.92 2.95 8.09
C SER A 68 7.11 2.72 6.81
N TRP A 69 7.62 3.17 5.66
CA TRP A 69 6.99 2.90 4.36
C TRP A 69 6.85 1.41 4.08
N ARG A 70 7.92 0.63 4.25
CA ARG A 70 7.87 -0.83 4.04
C ARG A 70 6.91 -1.53 5.00
N ARG A 71 6.83 -1.05 6.24
CA ARG A 71 5.88 -1.56 7.24
C ARG A 71 4.42 -1.32 6.81
N VAL A 72 4.11 -0.10 6.37
CA VAL A 72 2.79 0.27 5.82
C VAL A 72 2.43 -0.58 4.61
N LEU A 73 3.36 -0.72 3.66
CA LEU A 73 3.14 -1.51 2.44
C LEU A 73 2.92 -3.00 2.76
N ALA A 74 3.69 -3.56 3.69
CA ALA A 74 3.53 -4.95 4.12
C ALA A 74 2.15 -5.19 4.76
N ALA A 75 1.69 -4.28 5.64
CA ALA A 75 0.35 -4.37 6.23
C ALA A 75 -0.75 -4.29 5.17
N ALA A 76 -0.61 -3.38 4.21
CA ALA A 76 -1.58 -3.23 3.11
C ALA A 76 -1.67 -4.48 2.23
N ARG A 77 -0.54 -5.12 1.90
CA ARG A 77 -0.50 -6.37 1.13
C ARG A 77 -1.09 -7.54 1.91
N ALA A 78 -0.65 -7.72 3.16
CA ALA A 78 -1.08 -8.83 3.99
C ALA A 78 -2.59 -8.81 4.23
N ALA A 79 -3.18 -7.63 4.47
CA ALA A 79 -4.63 -7.50 4.64
C ALA A 79 -5.39 -7.85 3.35
N ALA A 80 -4.89 -7.42 2.18
CA ALA A 80 -5.51 -7.73 0.90
C ALA A 80 -5.41 -9.23 0.53
N GLU A 81 -4.28 -9.87 0.83
CA GLU A 81 -4.08 -11.30 0.67
C GLU A 81 -4.99 -12.11 1.61
N HIS A 82 -5.15 -11.67 2.85
CA HIS A 82 -6.03 -12.32 3.81
C HIS A 82 -7.50 -12.21 3.39
N ALA A 83 -7.95 -11.04 2.92
CA ALA A 83 -9.30 -10.86 2.39
C ALA A 83 -9.55 -11.75 1.15
N ALA A 84 -8.54 -11.97 0.30
CA ALA A 84 -8.63 -12.87 -0.83
C ALA A 84 -8.89 -14.32 -0.41
N GLN A 85 -8.14 -14.81 0.58
CA GLN A 85 -8.25 -16.19 1.07
C GLN A 85 -9.59 -16.45 1.76
N GLN A 86 -10.13 -15.46 2.49
CA GLN A 86 -11.43 -15.58 3.16
C GLN A 86 -12.61 -15.59 2.17
N GLY A 87 -12.49 -14.89 1.03
CA GLY A 87 -13.50 -14.93 -0.03
C GLY A 87 -13.58 -16.28 -0.75
N GLU A 88 -12.47 -17.01 -0.85
CA GLU A 88 -12.43 -18.34 -1.47
C GLU A 88 -12.92 -19.47 -0.54
N GLY A 89 -12.86 -19.28 0.78
CA GLY A 89 -13.28 -20.27 1.78
C GLY A 89 -14.79 -20.34 2.07
N SER A 90 -15.60 -19.40 1.58
CA SER A 90 -17.05 -19.35 1.82
C SER A 90 -17.90 -20.02 0.73
N ALA A 91 -17.26 -20.61 -0.29
CA ALA A 91 -17.93 -21.23 -1.45
C ALA A 91 -17.73 -22.76 -1.53
N ALA A 92 -17.48 -23.43 -0.39
CA ALA A 92 -17.32 -24.88 -0.28
C ALA A 92 -18.43 -25.50 0.58
#